data_AF-A0A962RC91-F1
#
_entry.id   AF-A0A962RC91-F1
#
_cell.length_a   1.000
_cell.length_b   1.000
_cell.length_c   1.000
_cell.angle_alpha   90.00
_cell.angle_beta   90.00
_cell.angle_gamma   90.00
#
_symmetry.space_group_name_H-M   'P 1'
#
loop_
_entity.id
_entity.type
_entity.pdbx_description
1 polymer ?
#
loop_
_entity_poly.entity_id
_entity_poly.type
_entity_poly.pdbx_seq_one_letter_code
_entity_poly.pdbx_strand_id
1 'polypeptide(L)'
;FGILADDTPPVGLAAYAAAAISRGDPIKTGLQGFGYDIRTALLPFLFIFNTDLLLIDVGLAQAVMVFIVSLIAMLVFAAATQGYFIARSRIWESGLLLLVAFTLFRPGFWLDMVEAPYRQVQGTAILETIGTVPIGEQVRLQVSGPDFDTGEVGSTTIVINPSSAGDANARLSEAGLSVLPEKDVIRLDEPMAGTPFFETLANEYDFYADEPVQILSAQIESNRLPKEIFFVPALVLLGLVGLLQRGRATQPAF
;
A
#
# COMPACT_ATOMS: atom_id res chain seq x y z
N PHE A 1 9.35 9.74 19.27
CA PHE A 1 9.69 10.82 18.31
C PHE A 1 10.49 11.94 18.96
N GLY A 2 10.05 12.56 20.07
CA GLY A 2 10.83 13.64 20.73
C GLY A 2 12.26 13.26 21.13
N ILE A 3 12.47 12.09 21.74
CA ILE A 3 13.81 11.59 22.13
C ILE A 3 14.72 11.29 20.92
N LEU A 4 14.13 10.92 19.78
CA LEU A 4 14.87 10.61 18.55
C LEU A 4 15.26 11.88 17.80
N ALA A 5 14.45 12.93 17.85
CA ALA A 5 14.83 14.23 17.29
C ALA A 5 16.09 14.83 17.94
N ASP A 6 16.41 14.42 19.18
CA ASP A 6 17.60 14.84 19.93
C ASP A 6 18.88 14.10 19.51
N ASP A 7 18.82 13.10 18.61
CA ASP A 7 19.98 12.37 18.09
C ASP A 7 20.46 12.88 16.72
N THR A 8 19.61 13.59 15.98
CA THR A 8 19.80 13.82 14.54
C THR A 8 20.68 15.05 14.29
N PRO A 9 21.84 14.91 13.61
CA PRO A 9 22.67 16.07 13.27
C PRO A 9 21.94 17.05 12.32
N PRO A 10 22.10 18.38 12.47
CA PRO A 10 23.03 19.07 13.37
C PRO A 10 22.46 19.44 14.76
N VAL A 11 21.20 19.10 15.07
CA VAL A 11 20.55 19.52 16.33
C VAL A 11 21.06 18.68 17.51
N GLY A 12 20.94 17.35 17.42
CA GLY A 12 21.71 16.35 18.18
C GLY A 12 21.97 16.59 19.68
N LEU A 13 21.11 17.32 20.42
CA LEU A 13 21.41 17.84 21.77
C LEU A 13 21.87 16.74 22.73
N ALA A 14 21.23 15.56 22.69
CA ALA A 14 21.63 14.41 23.49
C ALA A 14 22.99 13.84 23.06
N ALA A 15 23.27 13.80 21.75
CA ALA A 15 24.55 13.39 21.20
C ALA A 15 25.70 14.36 21.57
N TYR A 16 25.44 15.67 21.59
CA TYR A 16 26.42 16.67 22.06
C TYR A 16 26.75 16.50 23.54
N ALA A 17 25.75 16.26 24.39
CA ALA A 17 25.96 16.00 25.81
C ALA A 17 26.75 14.70 26.04
N ALA A 18 26.41 13.62 25.33
CA ALA A 18 27.12 12.34 25.41
C ALA A 18 28.58 12.45 24.91
N ALA A 19 28.82 13.21 23.84
CA ALA A 19 30.16 13.48 23.32
C ALA A 19 31.02 14.29 24.31
N ALA A 20 30.43 15.25 25.03
CA ALA A 20 31.14 16.02 26.06
C ALA A 20 31.59 15.14 27.25
N ILE A 21 30.78 14.16 27.64
CA ILE A 21 31.13 13.20 28.72
C ILE A 21 32.19 12.19 28.24
N SER A 22 32.02 11.64 27.03
CA SER A 22 32.92 10.62 26.46
C SER A 22 34.18 11.19 25.80
N ARG A 23 34.31 12.52 25.70
CA ARG A 23 35.36 13.25 24.96
C ARG A 23 35.44 12.86 23.48
N GLY A 24 34.31 12.50 22.88
CA GLY A 24 34.18 12.17 21.47
C GLY A 24 33.87 13.38 20.59
N ASP A 25 33.90 13.18 19.28
CA ASP A 25 33.40 14.16 18.31
C ASP A 25 31.86 14.15 18.33
N PRO A 26 31.19 15.30 18.58
CA PRO A 26 29.73 15.35 18.66
C PRO A 26 29.01 14.95 17.37
N ILE A 27 29.56 15.31 16.20
CA ILE A 27 28.96 14.98 14.91
C ILE A 27 29.06 13.48 14.66
N LYS A 28 30.22 12.87 14.94
CA LYS A 28 30.38 11.41 14.80
C LYS A 28 29.51 10.65 15.78
N THR A 29 29.38 11.14 17.00
CA THR A 29 28.51 10.55 18.03
C THR A 29 27.04 10.60 17.60
N GLY A 30 26.59 11.74 17.07
CA GLY A 30 25.23 11.90 16.55
C GLY A 30 24.97 11.02 15.33
N LEU A 31 25.89 10.95 14.36
CA LEU A 31 25.74 10.05 13.20
C LEU A 31 25.67 8.58 13.60
N GLN A 32 26.45 8.16 14.60
CA GLN A 32 26.41 6.79 15.09
C GLN A 32 25.09 6.49 15.82
N GLY A 33 24.63 7.41 16.68
CA GLY A 33 23.35 7.29 17.39
C GLY A 33 22.18 7.22 16.41
N PHE A 34 22.11 8.18 15.48
CA PHE A 34 21.11 8.19 14.42
C PHE A 34 21.12 6.88 13.59
N GLY A 35 22.30 6.36 13.26
CA GLY A 35 22.43 5.07 12.57
C GLY A 35 21.86 3.89 13.36
N TYR A 36 21.92 3.91 14.69
CA TYR A 36 21.28 2.91 15.55
C TYR A 36 19.76 3.10 15.64
N ASP A 37 19.31 4.34 15.55
CA ASP A 37 17.91 4.71 15.72
C ASP A 37 17.09 4.71 14.43
N ILE A 38 17.74 4.59 13.26
CA ILE A 38 17.09 4.56 11.94
C ILE A 38 16.00 3.50 11.79
N ARG A 39 16.03 2.43 12.59
CA ARG A 39 14.97 1.41 12.64
C ARG A 39 13.60 1.99 13.00
N THR A 40 13.56 3.05 13.80
CA THR A 40 12.30 3.70 14.21
C THR A 40 11.67 4.52 13.09
N ALA A 41 12.48 4.98 12.12
CA ALA A 41 12.01 5.71 10.95
C ALA A 41 11.15 4.84 10.01
N LEU A 42 11.25 3.52 10.11
CA LEU A 42 10.44 2.61 9.30
C LEU A 42 8.99 2.49 9.79
N LEU A 43 8.73 2.73 11.07
CA LEU A 43 7.43 2.43 11.68
C LEU A 43 6.22 3.07 10.95
N PRO A 44 6.26 4.35 10.52
CA PRO A 44 5.16 4.94 9.75
C PRO A 44 4.90 4.21 8.43
N PHE A 45 5.96 3.77 7.74
CA PHE A 45 5.84 3.03 6.48
C PHE A 45 5.23 1.65 6.71
N LEU A 46 5.53 1.01 7.84
CA LEU A 46 4.94 -0.28 8.19
C LEU A 46 3.42 -0.19 8.29
N PHE A 47 2.90 0.84 8.97
CA PHE A 47 1.45 1.03 9.12
C PHE A 47 0.75 1.44 7.83
N ILE A 48 1.42 2.18 6.95
CA ILE A 48 0.86 2.58 5.66
C ILE A 48 0.76 1.39 4.70
N PHE A 49 1.78 0.53 4.65
CA PHE A 49 1.81 -0.58 3.68
C PHE A 49 1.25 -1.89 4.21
N ASN A 50 1.04 -2.00 5.53
CA ASN A 50 0.45 -3.17 6.15
C ASN A 50 -0.56 -2.75 7.23
N THR A 51 -1.80 -2.54 6.81
CA THR A 51 -2.92 -2.19 7.70
C THR A 51 -3.24 -3.29 8.70
N ASP A 52 -2.84 -4.55 8.45
CA ASP A 52 -3.06 -5.66 9.39
C ASP A 52 -2.30 -5.44 10.71
N LEU A 53 -1.24 -4.62 10.70
CA LEU A 53 -0.55 -4.18 11.91
C LEU A 53 -1.39 -3.28 12.81
N LEU A 54 -2.40 -2.62 12.25
CA LEU A 54 -3.38 -1.82 13.00
C LEU A 54 -4.47 -2.70 13.62
N LEU A 55 -4.47 -4.02 13.33
CA LEU A 55 -5.46 -4.98 13.81
C LEU A 55 -6.90 -4.64 13.39
N ILE A 56 -7.06 -3.93 12.27
CA ILE A 56 -8.36 -3.58 11.68
C ILE A 56 -8.83 -4.77 10.84
N ASP A 57 -10.01 -5.32 11.15
CA ASP A 57 -10.61 -6.49 10.47
C ASP A 57 -9.74 -7.77 10.48
N VAL A 58 -8.88 -7.91 11.51
CA VAL A 58 -7.94 -9.05 11.64
C VAL A 58 -8.39 -10.02 12.74
N GLY A 59 -8.47 -11.32 12.42
CA GLY A 59 -8.71 -12.38 13.41
C GLY A 59 -7.49 -12.69 14.30
N LEU A 60 -7.70 -13.31 15.47
CA LEU A 60 -6.61 -13.60 16.44
C LEU A 60 -5.41 -14.35 15.84
N ALA A 61 -5.65 -15.34 14.99
CA ALA A 61 -4.57 -16.12 14.38
C ALA A 61 -3.72 -15.27 13.42
N GLN A 62 -4.37 -14.43 12.62
CA GLN A 62 -3.69 -13.51 11.70
C GLN A 62 -2.94 -12.41 12.48
N ALA A 63 -3.51 -11.90 13.57
CA ALA A 63 -2.84 -10.94 14.45
C ALA A 63 -1.51 -11.50 15.02
N VAL A 64 -1.53 -12.74 15.52
CA VAL A 64 -0.32 -13.41 16.02
C VAL A 64 0.70 -13.63 14.89
N MET A 65 0.24 -14.04 13.72
CA MET A 65 1.11 -14.23 12.55
C MET A 65 1.79 -12.91 12.13
N VAL A 66 1.03 -11.84 11.97
CA VAL A 66 1.52 -10.50 11.59
C VAL A 66 2.51 -9.98 12.63
N PHE A 67 2.23 -10.19 13.92
CA PHE A 67 3.14 -9.83 15.01
C PHE A 67 4.49 -10.57 14.89
N ILE A 68 4.47 -11.91 14.73
CA ILE A 68 5.68 -12.73 14.61
C ILE A 68 6.49 -12.32 13.37
N VAL A 69 5.82 -12.18 12.21
CA VAL A 69 6.48 -11.81 10.95
C VAL A 69 7.11 -10.43 11.06
N SER A 70 6.40 -9.47 11.65
CA SER A 70 6.89 -8.10 11.81
C SER A 70 8.03 -8.01 12.82
N LEU A 71 7.99 -8.82 13.88
CA LEU A 71 9.11 -8.98 14.81
C LEU A 71 10.36 -9.52 14.08
N ILE A 72 10.21 -10.58 13.28
CA ILE A 72 11.31 -11.14 12.48
C ILE A 72 11.84 -10.08 11.51
N ALA A 73 10.97 -9.40 10.78
CA ALA A 73 11.34 -8.37 9.82
C ALA A 73 12.12 -7.21 10.49
N MET A 74 11.70 -6.75 11.67
CA MET A 74 12.41 -5.73 12.44
C MET A 74 13.79 -6.19 12.91
N LEU A 75 13.91 -7.43 13.37
CA LEU A 75 15.20 -8.01 13.78
C LEU A 75 16.15 -8.16 12.59
N VAL A 76 15.65 -8.62 11.44
CA VAL A 76 16.42 -8.76 10.21
C VAL A 76 16.86 -7.38 9.68
N PHE A 77 15.97 -6.38 9.70
CA PHE A 77 16.31 -5.02 9.33
C PHE A 77 17.42 -4.46 10.22
N ALA A 78 17.31 -4.63 11.53
CA ALA A 78 18.35 -4.23 12.47
C ALA A 78 19.67 -4.95 12.18
N ALA A 79 19.65 -6.27 11.95
CA ALA A 79 20.85 -7.02 11.60
C ALA A 79 21.50 -6.51 10.30
N ALA A 80 20.69 -6.12 9.32
CA ALA A 80 21.16 -5.59 8.06
C ALA A 80 21.85 -4.22 8.20
N THR A 81 21.23 -3.29 8.94
CA THR A 81 21.77 -1.93 9.17
C THR A 81 22.97 -1.92 10.10
N GLN A 82 23.03 -2.83 11.08
CA GLN A 82 24.19 -3.01 11.95
C GLN A 82 25.34 -3.76 11.26
N GLY A 83 25.10 -4.38 10.11
CA GLY A 83 26.10 -5.18 9.40
C GLY A 83 26.50 -6.45 10.15
N TYR A 84 25.59 -6.99 10.97
CA TYR A 84 25.83 -8.19 11.77
C TYR A 84 24.54 -8.97 11.98
N PHE A 85 24.54 -10.26 11.62
CA PHE A 85 23.42 -11.17 11.91
C PHE A 85 23.87 -12.33 12.80
N ILE A 86 24.51 -13.35 12.22
CA ILE A 86 25.18 -14.44 12.95
C ILE A 86 26.68 -14.18 13.02
N ALA A 87 27.23 -13.63 11.94
CA ALA A 87 28.59 -13.13 11.84
C ALA A 87 28.57 -11.74 11.21
N ARG A 88 29.74 -11.09 11.12
CA ARG A 88 29.88 -9.82 10.39
C ARG A 88 29.42 -10.00 8.94
N SER A 89 28.39 -9.26 8.55
CA SER A 89 27.78 -9.33 7.23
C SER A 89 28.69 -8.69 6.18
N ARG A 90 28.80 -9.35 5.02
CA ARG A 90 29.32 -8.69 3.81
C ARG A 90 28.30 -7.69 3.29
N ILE A 91 28.72 -6.71 2.49
CA ILE A 91 27.82 -5.68 1.94
C ILE A 91 26.63 -6.31 1.20
N TRP A 92 26.88 -7.36 0.41
CA TRP A 92 25.81 -8.08 -0.30
C TRP A 92 24.91 -8.90 0.66
N GLU A 93 25.43 -9.41 1.78
CA GLU A 93 24.62 -10.11 2.79
C GLU A 93 23.69 -9.12 3.50
N SER A 94 24.19 -7.92 3.85
CA SER A 94 23.34 -6.83 4.34
C SER A 94 22.29 -6.44 3.30
N GLY A 95 22.64 -6.37 2.02
CA GLY A 95 21.68 -6.15 0.93
C GLY A 95 20.59 -7.22 0.86
N LEU A 96 20.95 -8.49 0.99
CA LEU A 96 19.98 -9.60 1.04
C LEU A 96 19.11 -9.55 2.30
N LEU A 97 19.66 -9.21 3.46
CA LEU A 97 18.89 -9.04 4.69
C LEU A 97 17.90 -7.87 4.57
N LEU A 98 18.30 -6.75 3.94
CA LEU A 98 17.36 -5.66 3.62
C LEU A 98 16.25 -6.11 2.67
N LEU A 99 16.57 -6.93 1.66
CA LEU A 99 15.57 -7.49 0.74
C LEU A 99 14.59 -8.42 1.48
N VAL A 100 15.07 -9.24 2.41
CA VAL A 100 14.23 -10.08 3.28
C VAL A 100 13.31 -9.20 4.12
N ALA A 101 13.86 -8.20 4.83
CA ALA A 101 13.07 -7.30 5.66
C ALA A 101 11.99 -6.57 4.83
N PHE A 102 12.35 -6.04 3.66
CA PHE A 102 11.41 -5.39 2.74
C PHE A 102 10.30 -6.35 2.31
N THR A 103 10.63 -7.59 1.95
CA THR A 103 9.65 -8.59 1.50
C THR A 103 8.69 -8.99 2.61
N LEU A 104 9.17 -9.10 3.85
CA LEU A 104 8.31 -9.40 5.01
C LEU A 104 7.41 -8.22 5.38
N PHE A 105 7.87 -6.98 5.22
CA PHE A 105 7.06 -5.79 5.51
C PHE A 105 6.05 -5.45 4.42
N ARG A 106 6.42 -5.62 3.15
CA ARG A 106 5.59 -5.27 1.99
C ARG A 106 5.55 -6.42 0.98
N PRO A 107 4.97 -7.59 1.34
CA PRO A 107 4.84 -8.71 0.41
C PRO A 107 3.96 -8.35 -0.80
N GLY A 108 2.98 -7.46 -0.61
CA GLY A 108 2.07 -7.00 -1.67
C GLY A 108 2.80 -6.33 -2.84
N PHE A 109 3.97 -5.74 -2.63
CA PHE A 109 4.78 -5.19 -3.72
C PHE A 109 5.10 -6.24 -4.79
N TRP A 110 5.47 -7.44 -4.36
CA TRP A 110 5.78 -8.53 -5.29
C TRP A 110 4.53 -9.11 -5.92
N LEU A 111 3.44 -9.22 -5.15
CA LEU A 111 2.16 -9.67 -5.69
C LEU A 111 1.67 -8.72 -6.79
N ASP A 112 1.85 -7.41 -6.62
CA ASP A 112 1.45 -6.38 -7.61
C ASP A 112 2.23 -6.47 -8.92
N MET A 113 3.44 -7.03 -8.88
CA MET A 113 4.22 -7.31 -10.09
C MET A 113 3.76 -8.57 -10.83
N VAL A 114 3.12 -9.52 -10.14
CA VAL A 114 2.67 -10.79 -10.71
C VAL A 114 1.20 -10.72 -11.14
N GLU A 115 0.35 -10.13 -10.30
CA GLU A 115 -1.09 -9.99 -10.52
C GLU A 115 -1.50 -8.54 -10.23
N ALA A 116 -2.26 -7.91 -11.13
CA ALA A 116 -2.72 -6.54 -10.89
C ALA A 116 -3.76 -6.49 -9.74
N PRO A 117 -3.70 -5.48 -8.85
CA PRO A 117 -4.66 -5.34 -7.76
C PRO A 117 -6.10 -5.14 -8.24
N TYR A 118 -6.27 -4.54 -9.42
CA TYR A 118 -7.57 -4.29 -10.02
C TYR A 118 -7.67 -4.94 -11.40
N ARG A 119 -8.80 -5.59 -11.64
CA ARG A 119 -9.24 -6.03 -12.96
C ARG A 119 -10.08 -4.92 -13.59
N GLN A 120 -9.73 -4.53 -14.81
CA GLN A 120 -10.52 -3.59 -15.59
C GLN A 120 -11.57 -4.34 -16.44
N VAL A 121 -12.80 -3.86 -16.42
CA VAL A 121 -13.94 -4.35 -17.22
C VAL A 121 -14.44 -3.20 -18.07
N GLN A 122 -14.83 -3.48 -19.31
CA GLN A 122 -15.29 -2.50 -20.29
C GLN A 122 -16.61 -2.94 -20.94
N GLY A 123 -17.32 -2.00 -21.53
CA GLY A 123 -18.58 -2.26 -22.25
C GLY A 123 -19.71 -2.78 -21.36
N THR A 124 -20.63 -3.55 -21.93
CA THR A 124 -21.83 -4.04 -21.25
C THR A 124 -21.55 -4.95 -20.04
N ALA A 125 -20.36 -5.57 -19.99
CA ALA A 125 -19.91 -6.37 -18.85
C ALA A 125 -19.72 -5.54 -17.56
N ILE A 126 -19.61 -4.21 -17.65
CA ILE A 126 -19.53 -3.33 -16.47
C ILE A 126 -20.77 -3.50 -15.59
N LEU A 127 -21.96 -3.48 -16.17
CA LEU A 127 -23.21 -3.61 -15.42
C LEU A 127 -23.30 -4.99 -14.76
N GLU A 128 -23.04 -6.06 -15.51
CA GLU A 128 -23.00 -7.41 -14.94
C GLU A 128 -22.04 -7.49 -13.75
N THR A 129 -20.85 -6.90 -13.89
CA THR A 129 -19.85 -6.98 -12.82
C THR A 129 -20.30 -6.17 -11.59
N ILE A 130 -20.80 -4.95 -11.75
CA ILE A 130 -21.35 -4.13 -10.65
C ILE A 130 -22.48 -4.88 -9.91
N GLY A 131 -23.33 -5.62 -10.63
CA GLY A 131 -24.39 -6.43 -10.01
C GLY A 131 -23.87 -7.61 -9.18
N THR A 132 -22.70 -8.16 -9.53
CA THR A 132 -22.10 -9.32 -8.85
C THR A 132 -21.10 -8.99 -7.75
N VAL A 133 -20.61 -7.74 -7.67
CA VAL A 133 -19.65 -7.33 -6.64
C VAL A 133 -20.25 -7.52 -5.23
N PRO A 134 -19.50 -8.11 -4.28
CA PRO A 134 -19.93 -8.20 -2.88
C PRO A 134 -20.25 -6.84 -2.27
N ILE A 135 -21.24 -6.80 -1.36
CA ILE A 135 -21.61 -5.57 -0.65
C ILE A 135 -20.40 -5.10 0.18
N GLY A 136 -20.08 -3.81 0.13
CA GLY A 136 -18.94 -3.22 0.84
C GLY A 136 -17.64 -3.17 0.04
N GLU A 137 -17.54 -3.87 -1.10
CA GLU A 137 -16.38 -3.76 -1.98
C GLU A 137 -16.48 -2.51 -2.88
N GLN A 138 -15.37 -1.80 -3.00
CA GLN A 138 -15.31 -0.59 -3.80
C GLN A 138 -15.21 -0.91 -5.29
N VAL A 139 -16.02 -0.24 -6.10
CA VAL A 139 -15.91 -0.27 -7.56
C VAL A 139 -15.47 1.11 -8.04
N ARG A 140 -14.39 1.17 -8.81
CA ARG A 140 -13.91 2.43 -9.39
C ARG A 140 -14.40 2.54 -10.82
N LEU A 141 -15.13 3.59 -11.12
CA LEU A 141 -15.67 3.83 -12.46
C LEU A 141 -14.89 4.95 -13.11
N GLN A 142 -14.34 4.68 -14.29
CA GLN A 142 -13.76 5.71 -15.13
C GLN A 142 -14.85 6.31 -15.99
N VAL A 143 -15.18 7.57 -15.74
CA VAL A 143 -16.17 8.35 -16.48
C VAL A 143 -15.44 9.23 -17.48
N SER A 144 -15.99 9.38 -18.67
CA SER A 144 -15.46 10.26 -19.71
C SER A 144 -16.58 11.01 -20.39
N GLY A 145 -16.31 12.25 -20.76
CA GLY A 145 -17.23 13.13 -21.44
C GLY A 145 -16.56 14.45 -21.81
N PRO A 146 -17.25 15.31 -22.55
CA PRO A 146 -16.77 16.65 -22.88
C PRO A 146 -16.83 17.54 -21.65
N ASP A 147 -15.74 18.26 -21.37
CA ASP A 147 -15.65 19.23 -20.29
C ASP A 147 -16.64 20.41 -20.53
N PHE A 148 -17.29 20.88 -19.47
CA PHE A 148 -18.36 21.88 -19.57
C PHE A 148 -17.88 23.23 -20.11
N ASP A 149 -16.67 23.65 -19.76
CA ASP A 149 -16.13 24.96 -20.14
C ASP A 149 -15.41 24.94 -21.50
N THR A 150 -14.69 23.85 -21.78
CA THR A 150 -13.79 23.74 -22.95
C THR A 150 -14.34 22.89 -24.08
N GLY A 151 -15.26 21.97 -23.78
CA GLY A 151 -15.76 20.96 -24.73
C GLY A 151 -14.74 19.88 -25.08
N GLU A 152 -13.53 19.87 -24.48
CA GLU A 152 -12.54 18.82 -24.70
C GLU A 152 -12.92 17.54 -23.94
N VAL A 153 -12.70 16.38 -24.56
CA VAL A 153 -13.04 15.10 -23.93
C VAL A 153 -12.04 14.75 -22.84
N GLY A 154 -12.51 14.78 -21.59
CA GLY A 154 -11.74 14.42 -20.41
C GLY A 154 -12.14 13.06 -19.85
N SER A 155 -11.41 12.59 -18.84
CA SER A 155 -11.81 11.43 -18.05
C SER A 155 -11.48 11.63 -16.56
N THR A 156 -12.38 11.19 -15.70
CA THR A 156 -12.23 11.20 -14.24
C THR A 156 -12.51 9.81 -13.67
N THR A 157 -12.11 9.58 -12.42
CA THR A 157 -12.39 8.31 -11.71
C THR A 157 -13.22 8.59 -10.47
N ILE A 158 -14.39 7.97 -10.41
CA ILE A 158 -15.25 7.97 -9.24
C ILE A 158 -15.23 6.62 -8.55
N VAL A 159 -15.53 6.59 -7.25
CA VAL A 159 -15.59 5.35 -6.47
C VAL A 159 -16.98 5.19 -5.91
N ILE A 160 -17.62 4.06 -6.19
CA ILE A 160 -18.90 3.67 -5.60
C ILE A 160 -18.68 2.52 -4.62
N ASN A 161 -19.51 2.48 -3.58
CA ASN A 161 -19.55 1.38 -2.62
C ASN A 161 -20.99 0.83 -2.57
N PRO A 162 -21.29 -0.28 -3.26
CA PRO A 162 -22.62 -0.88 -3.23
C PRO A 162 -23.00 -1.28 -1.80
N SER A 163 -24.00 -0.61 -1.23
CA SER A 163 -24.51 -0.82 0.13
C SER A 163 -25.65 -1.84 0.22
N SER A 164 -26.28 -2.17 -0.90
CA SER A 164 -27.43 -3.07 -0.96
C SER A 164 -27.29 -4.16 -2.03
N ALA A 165 -27.99 -5.28 -1.82
CA ALA A 165 -28.13 -6.31 -2.84
C ALA A 165 -29.13 -5.84 -3.90
N GLY A 166 -28.78 -5.97 -5.18
CA GLY A 166 -29.58 -5.48 -6.29
C GLY A 166 -28.87 -5.67 -7.61
N ASP A 167 -29.57 -5.39 -8.70
CA ASP A 167 -28.98 -5.30 -10.02
C ASP A 167 -28.07 -4.06 -10.14
N ALA A 168 -27.33 -3.97 -11.25
CA ALA A 168 -26.37 -2.89 -11.47
C ALA A 168 -27.01 -1.50 -11.41
N ASN A 169 -28.21 -1.37 -11.99
CA ASN A 169 -28.92 -0.10 -12.09
C ASN A 169 -29.43 0.37 -10.73
N ALA A 170 -29.95 -0.53 -9.90
CA ALA A 170 -30.36 -0.20 -8.54
C ALA A 170 -29.15 0.27 -7.71
N ARG A 171 -28.02 -0.42 -7.80
CA ARG A 171 -26.78 -0.07 -7.08
C ARG A 171 -26.21 1.27 -7.53
N LEU A 172 -26.20 1.54 -8.83
CA LEU A 172 -25.77 2.82 -9.39
C LEU A 172 -26.71 3.96 -8.98
N SER A 173 -28.02 3.72 -9.04
CA SER A 173 -29.04 4.72 -8.66
C SER A 173 -28.96 5.07 -7.17
N GLU A 174 -28.71 4.08 -6.30
CA GLU A 174 -28.45 4.31 -4.88
C GLU A 174 -27.19 5.17 -4.65
N ALA A 175 -26.16 4.99 -5.48
CA ALA A 175 -24.97 5.83 -5.50
C ALA A 175 -25.22 7.24 -6.11
N GLY A 176 -26.44 7.53 -6.58
CA GLY A 176 -26.82 8.79 -7.22
C GLY A 176 -26.50 8.87 -8.71
N LEU A 177 -26.22 7.74 -9.36
CA LEU A 177 -25.87 7.64 -10.77
C LEU A 177 -27.01 6.97 -11.55
N SER A 178 -27.50 7.63 -12.59
CA SER A 178 -28.48 7.05 -13.52
C SER A 178 -27.80 6.70 -14.82
N VAL A 179 -27.95 5.46 -15.29
CA VAL A 179 -27.31 4.97 -16.52
C VAL A 179 -28.33 4.54 -17.55
N LEU A 180 -28.04 4.86 -18.80
CA LEU A 180 -28.79 4.46 -19.98
C LEU A 180 -27.85 3.59 -20.85
N PRO A 181 -27.94 2.25 -20.73
CA PRO A 181 -27.14 1.37 -21.56
C PRO A 181 -27.62 1.44 -23.01
N GLU A 182 -26.75 1.93 -23.89
CA GLU A 182 -26.85 1.86 -25.33
C GLU A 182 -25.92 0.76 -25.87
N LYS A 183 -26.06 0.35 -27.14
CA LYS A 183 -25.46 -0.89 -27.68
C LYS A 183 -24.00 -1.14 -27.27
N ASP A 184 -23.15 -0.11 -27.35
CA ASP A 184 -21.72 -0.21 -27.03
C ASP A 184 -21.26 0.74 -25.90
N VAL A 185 -22.18 1.56 -25.37
CA VAL A 185 -21.87 2.67 -24.46
C VAL A 185 -22.79 2.64 -23.26
N ILE A 186 -22.25 2.86 -22.06
CA ILE A 186 -23.06 3.08 -20.86
C ILE A 186 -23.13 4.59 -20.64
N ARG A 187 -24.16 5.23 -21.21
CA ARG A 187 -24.39 6.67 -21.06
C ARG A 187 -24.80 6.96 -19.61
N LEU A 188 -24.28 8.04 -19.07
CA LEU A 188 -24.63 8.56 -17.76
C LEU A 188 -25.57 9.74 -17.93
N ASP A 189 -26.67 9.76 -17.18
CA ASP A 189 -27.51 10.94 -17.06
C ASP A 189 -26.91 11.90 -16.03
N GLU A 190 -27.20 13.19 -16.19
CA GLU A 190 -26.75 14.23 -15.28
C GLU A 190 -27.17 13.87 -13.84
N PRO A 191 -26.22 13.72 -12.89
CA PRO A 191 -26.55 13.46 -11.51
C PRO A 191 -27.45 14.58 -10.95
N MET A 192 -28.43 14.23 -10.13
CA MET A 192 -29.32 15.25 -9.56
C MET A 192 -28.58 16.11 -8.51
N ALA A 193 -28.98 17.38 -8.41
CA ALA A 193 -28.49 18.26 -7.34
C ALA A 193 -28.72 17.63 -5.95
N GLY A 194 -27.66 17.55 -5.15
CA GLY A 194 -27.66 16.92 -3.83
C GLY A 194 -27.20 15.45 -3.82
N THR A 195 -26.88 14.85 -4.96
CA THR A 195 -26.24 13.53 -5.03
C THR A 195 -24.72 13.61 -4.81
N PRO A 196 -24.05 12.54 -4.36
CA PRO A 196 -22.61 12.56 -4.06
C PRO A 196 -21.70 12.95 -5.23
N PHE A 197 -22.13 12.66 -6.47
CA PHE A 197 -21.35 12.90 -7.67
C PHE A 197 -21.78 14.15 -8.46
N PHE A 198 -22.72 14.95 -7.95
CA PHE A 198 -23.14 16.19 -8.61
C PHE A 198 -21.95 17.13 -8.83
N GLU A 199 -21.18 17.42 -7.77
CA GLU A 199 -20.07 18.37 -7.87
C GLU A 199 -18.91 17.87 -8.73
N THR A 200 -18.71 16.55 -8.81
CA THR A 200 -17.58 15.94 -9.53
C THR A 200 -17.89 15.58 -10.98
N LEU A 201 -19.17 15.46 -11.34
CA LEU A 201 -19.56 15.12 -12.71
C LEU A 201 -20.42 16.22 -13.35
N ALA A 202 -21.51 16.64 -12.72
CA ALA A 202 -22.45 17.60 -13.32
C ALA A 202 -21.82 18.98 -13.54
N ASN A 203 -20.92 19.41 -12.65
CA ASN A 203 -20.20 20.68 -12.82
C ASN A 203 -19.01 20.59 -13.78
N GLU A 204 -18.46 19.40 -14.00
CA GLU A 204 -17.24 19.22 -14.81
C GLU A 204 -17.55 18.85 -16.27
N TYR A 205 -18.63 18.11 -16.53
CA TYR A 205 -18.95 17.61 -17.87
C TYR A 205 -20.24 18.23 -18.44
N ASP A 206 -20.27 18.39 -19.77
CA ASP A 206 -21.47 18.77 -20.51
C ASP A 206 -22.28 17.51 -20.90
N PHE A 207 -23.39 17.28 -20.20
CA PHE A 207 -24.32 16.16 -20.47
C PHE A 207 -25.24 16.39 -21.68
N TYR A 208 -25.26 17.62 -22.22
CA TYR A 208 -26.13 18.05 -23.31
C TYR A 208 -25.39 18.22 -24.64
N ALA A 209 -24.08 17.99 -24.66
CA ALA A 209 -23.26 17.94 -25.86
C ALA A 209 -23.59 16.75 -26.77
N ASP A 210 -23.05 16.79 -27.99
CA ASP A 210 -23.18 15.70 -28.98
C ASP A 210 -22.49 14.41 -28.50
N GLU A 211 -21.36 14.53 -27.80
CA GLU A 211 -20.66 13.39 -27.20
C GLU A 211 -21.22 13.09 -25.79
N PRO A 212 -21.71 11.86 -25.54
CA PRO A 212 -22.29 11.51 -24.24
C PRO A 212 -21.23 11.39 -23.16
N VAL A 213 -21.58 11.81 -21.94
CA VAL A 213 -20.89 11.37 -20.73
C VAL A 213 -21.16 9.87 -20.54
N GLN A 214 -20.11 9.08 -20.40
CA GLN A 214 -20.19 7.62 -20.38
C GLN A 214 -19.22 6.99 -19.39
N ILE A 215 -19.55 5.78 -18.94
CA ILE A 215 -18.64 4.94 -18.16
C ILE A 215 -17.77 4.12 -19.12
N LEU A 216 -16.48 4.46 -19.20
CA LEU A 216 -15.50 3.76 -20.05
C LEU A 216 -15.11 2.40 -19.48
N SER A 217 -14.85 2.36 -18.17
CA SER A 217 -14.41 1.14 -17.51
C SER A 217 -14.76 1.09 -16.04
N ALA A 218 -14.91 -0.13 -15.53
CA ALA A 218 -15.00 -0.41 -14.11
C ALA A 218 -13.75 -1.18 -13.65
N GLN A 219 -13.11 -0.72 -12.59
CA GLN A 219 -12.01 -1.41 -11.92
C GLN A 219 -12.53 -2.00 -10.60
N ILE A 220 -12.33 -3.29 -10.44
CA ILE A 220 -12.78 -4.06 -9.28
C ILE A 220 -11.58 -4.80 -8.72
N GLU A 221 -11.56 -4.99 -7.41
CA GLU A 221 -10.49 -5.73 -6.76
C GLU A 221 -10.41 -7.16 -7.31
N SER A 222 -9.22 -7.55 -7.73
CA SER A 222 -8.98 -8.88 -8.28
C SER A 222 -9.01 -9.92 -7.15
N ASN A 223 -9.59 -11.10 -7.41
CA ASN A 223 -9.41 -12.24 -6.52
C ASN A 223 -7.97 -12.78 -6.71
N ARG A 224 -7.09 -12.45 -5.77
CA ARG A 224 -5.64 -12.69 -5.86
C ARG A 224 -5.19 -13.75 -4.88
N LEU A 225 -4.03 -14.32 -5.18
CA LEU A 225 -3.32 -15.14 -4.21
C LEU A 225 -2.99 -14.35 -2.93
N PRO A 226 -2.96 -15.02 -1.75
CA PRO A 226 -2.56 -14.37 -0.51
C PRO A 226 -1.14 -13.80 -0.61
N LYS A 227 -0.95 -12.54 -0.23
CA LYS A 227 0.34 -11.85 -0.24
C LYS A 227 1.40 -12.59 0.60
N GLU A 228 0.96 -13.33 1.61
CA GLU A 228 1.78 -14.12 2.55
C GLU A 228 2.63 -15.21 1.86
N ILE A 229 2.30 -15.59 0.61
CA ILE A 229 3.13 -16.51 -0.19
C ILE A 229 4.59 -16.02 -0.30
N PHE A 230 4.81 -14.71 -0.34
CA PHE A 230 6.15 -14.13 -0.40
C PHE A 230 6.94 -14.22 0.92
N PHE A 231 6.31 -14.61 2.03
CA PHE A 231 7.03 -14.88 3.28
C PHE A 231 7.91 -16.13 3.16
N VAL A 232 7.46 -17.13 2.40
CA VAL A 232 8.22 -18.39 2.22
C VAL A 232 9.59 -18.15 1.57
N PRO A 233 9.70 -17.53 0.37
CA PRO A 233 10.99 -17.27 -0.24
C PRO A 233 11.85 -16.31 0.61
N ALA A 234 11.25 -15.35 1.32
CA ALA A 234 11.98 -14.46 2.21
C ALA A 234 12.63 -15.21 3.40
N LEU A 235 11.88 -16.10 4.05
CA LEU A 235 12.39 -16.90 5.16
C LEU A 235 13.42 -17.94 4.70
N VAL A 236 13.25 -18.52 3.51
CA VAL A 236 14.26 -19.39 2.88
C VAL A 236 15.55 -18.61 2.63
N LEU A 237 15.46 -17.41 2.05
CA LEU A 237 16.62 -16.55 1.82
C LEU A 237 17.31 -16.16 3.13
N LEU A 238 16.54 -15.83 4.17
CA LEU A 238 17.08 -15.57 5.51
C LEU A 238 17.86 -16.77 6.06
N GLY A 239 17.29 -17.97 5.93
CA GLY A 239 17.94 -19.23 6.31
C GLY A 239 19.25 -19.46 5.55
N LEU A 240 19.26 -19.21 4.24
CA LEU A 240 20.47 -19.31 3.40
C LEU A 240 21.56 -18.33 3.84
N VAL A 241 21.22 -17.07 4.11
CA VAL A 241 22.19 -16.09 4.64
C VAL A 241 22.73 -16.56 5.98
N GLY A 242 21.88 -17.07 6.87
CA GLY A 242 22.29 -17.63 8.16
C GLY A 242 23.26 -18.81 8.01
N LEU A 243 22.98 -19.76 7.12
CA LEU A 243 23.85 -20.90 6.83
C LEU A 243 25.21 -20.46 6.29
N LEU A 244 25.23 -19.47 5.38
CA LEU A 244 26.47 -18.91 4.82
C LEU A 244 27.32 -18.19 5.87
N GLN A 245 26.68 -17.56 6.86
CA GLN A 245 27.37 -16.90 7.97
C GLN A 245 27.83 -17.87 9.06
N ARG A 246 27.17 -19.03 9.21
CA ARG A 246 27.47 -20.01 10.26
C ARG A 246 28.93 -20.48 10.24
N GLY A 247 29.53 -20.65 9.06
CA GLY A 247 30.95 -21.00 8.93
C GLY A 247 31.93 -19.91 9.39
N ARG A 248 31.45 -18.68 9.62
CA ARG A 248 32.23 -17.53 10.10
C ARG A 248 31.77 -17.04 11.47
N ALA A 249 30.91 -17.79 12.14
CA ALA A 249 30.41 -17.41 13.46
C ALA A 249 31.59 -17.28 14.42
N THR A 250 31.73 -16.10 15.02
CA THR A 250 32.81 -15.76 15.95
C THR A 250 32.61 -16.39 17.33
N GLN A 251 31.39 -16.84 17.63
CA GLN A 251 31.06 -17.64 18.80
C GLN A 251 30.17 -18.83 18.39
N PRO A 252 30.35 -20.02 18.99
CA PRO A 252 29.43 -21.12 18.79
C PRO A 252 28.04 -20.70 19.25
N ALA A 253 27.02 -21.06 18.46
CA ALA A 253 25.64 -20.97 18.91
C ALA A 253 25.46 -22.04 19.99
N PHE A 254 25.59 -21.61 21.25
CA PHE A 254 25.47 -22.38 22.49
C PHE A 254 26.63 -23.33 22.78
#